data_AF-A0A4S1CHR8-F1
#
_entry.id   AF-A0A4S1CHR8-F1
#
_cell.length_a   1.000
_cell.length_b   1.000
_cell.length_c   1.000
_cell.angle_alpha   90.00
_cell.angle_beta   90.00
_cell.angle_gamma   90.00
#
_symmetry.space_group_name_H-M   'P 1'
#
loop_
_entity.id
_entity.type
_entity.pdbx_description
1 polymer ?
#
loop_
_entity_poly.entity_id
_entity_poly.type
_entity_poly.pdbx_seq_one_letter_code
_entity_poly.pdbx_strand_id
1 'polypeptide(L)'
;MRSRKARYLSFFALMTAVLIWSACVQKRMDPMTGEMAPEGKLDPADVAIDPAHWGKLYPIHYQQWKLTSEPTPAGLSKYKRGYDVGEERRDKLDEYPFLALLYNGWGFGAEYNEPRGHYYMVQDQLEVDPGRIKAGGSCLTCKTPYAPKLAKDMGQAYFPTPYKEVLARLPKDKQTLGVACVDCHDNKGMALKISRGFTLGKALKEIGLDETKLTREQKRTFVCAQCHVTYMIPKDKDMHSTNVIFPWAGSQEGHITIENIIKQIKSSPANGEWVQAVTGFKLGFVRHPEYEFYSNQSPHYMAGVTCADCHMPVMTVDGEDLTDHRIMSPLKGNMSACAACHGETPVQLRQKVIDIQDRFTDRYLKAGYAVATNAKLFEMANRARSAGKQIDQELYGMAREHYEQAFYRLVFVGAENSTGFHNPAEGMRVLEDAANHASAADMHLRQLLAQAGEKVPEKVDLELPKYLNNRGAKKLQFKPEHEVKPPTIVR
;
A
#
# COMPACT_ATOMS: atom_id res chain seq x y z
N MET A 1 11.97 -0.23 78.48
CA MET A 1 13.04 0.46 77.70
C MET A 1 13.18 -0.17 76.31
N ARG A 2 12.33 0.21 75.34
CA ARG A 2 12.44 -0.22 73.94
C ARG A 2 11.94 0.94 73.06
N SER A 3 12.82 1.90 72.78
CA SER A 3 12.60 2.94 71.76
C SER A 3 13.83 3.84 71.68
N ARG A 4 14.94 3.39 71.06
CA ARG A 4 16.05 4.26 70.60
C ARG A 4 16.89 3.68 69.44
N LYS A 5 16.45 2.62 68.73
CA LYS A 5 17.21 2.03 67.60
C LYS A 5 16.56 2.14 66.21
N ALA A 6 15.48 2.92 66.06
CA ALA A 6 14.76 3.06 64.78
C ALA A 6 14.91 4.45 64.11
N ARG A 7 15.87 5.29 64.54
CA ARG A 7 16.07 6.64 63.96
C ARG A 7 17.38 6.86 63.21
N TYR A 8 18.27 5.87 63.15
CA TYR A 8 19.57 6.02 62.47
C TYR A 8 19.71 5.26 61.14
N LEU A 9 18.72 4.43 60.74
CA LEU A 9 18.71 3.81 59.42
C LEU A 9 17.95 4.59 58.34
N SER A 10 17.17 5.62 58.70
CA SER A 10 16.40 6.42 57.74
C SER A 10 17.14 7.65 57.22
N PHE A 11 18.31 7.98 57.78
CA PHE A 11 19.09 9.16 57.37
C PHE A 11 20.21 8.85 56.34
N PHE A 12 20.70 7.61 56.29
CA PHE A 12 21.75 7.22 55.33
C PHE A 12 21.20 6.72 53.98
N ALA A 13 19.93 6.31 53.92
CA ALA A 13 19.27 5.92 52.66
C ALA A 13 18.74 7.11 51.84
N LEU A 14 18.60 8.30 52.44
CA LEU A 14 18.12 9.50 51.75
C LEU A 14 19.25 10.33 51.10
N MET A 15 20.51 10.16 51.51
CA MET A 15 21.64 10.91 50.93
C MET A 15 22.33 10.22 49.74
N THR A 16 22.11 8.92 49.53
CA THR A 16 22.66 8.20 48.35
C THR A 16 21.72 8.24 47.14
N ALA A 17 20.43 8.53 47.33
CA ALA A 17 19.47 8.69 46.23
C ALA A 17 19.47 10.10 45.60
N VAL A 18 20.09 11.11 46.25
CA VAL A 18 20.11 12.50 45.77
C VAL A 18 21.38 12.83 44.96
N LEU A 19 22.37 11.92 44.89
CA LEU A 19 23.63 12.16 44.16
C LEU A 19 23.75 11.45 42.80
N ILE A 20 22.77 10.64 42.40
CA ILE A 20 22.76 9.97 41.08
C ILE A 20 21.82 10.69 40.08
N TRP A 21 20.97 11.60 40.55
CA TRP A 21 20.01 12.33 39.71
C TRP A 21 20.45 13.75 39.32
N SER A 22 21.72 14.10 39.58
CA SER A 22 22.25 15.46 39.39
C SER A 22 23.33 15.54 38.29
N ALA A 23 23.61 14.44 37.57
CA ALA A 23 24.66 14.38 36.55
C ALA A 23 24.16 14.43 35.09
N CYS A 24 22.86 14.61 34.85
CA CYS A 24 22.31 14.94 33.53
C CYS A 24 21.53 16.25 33.60
N VAL A 25 22.18 17.30 34.10
CA VAL A 25 21.72 18.67 33.90
C VAL A 25 21.84 18.99 32.41
N GLN A 26 20.66 19.19 31.81
CA GLN A 26 20.37 20.03 30.65
C GLN A 26 21.56 20.89 30.20
N LYS A 27 22.20 20.49 29.10
CA LYS A 27 22.71 21.50 28.17
C LYS A 27 21.49 22.15 27.54
N ARG A 28 21.17 23.38 27.98
CA ARG A 28 20.36 24.29 27.16
C ARG A 28 21.01 24.33 25.78
N MET A 29 20.26 23.94 24.75
CA MET A 29 20.67 24.21 23.38
C MET A 29 20.46 25.69 23.15
N ASP A 30 21.56 26.44 23.04
CA ASP A 30 21.51 27.80 22.51
C ASP A 30 20.90 27.76 21.10
N PRO A 31 20.14 28.78 20.67
CA PRO A 31 19.69 28.89 19.29
C PRO A 31 20.92 28.95 18.40
N MET A 32 21.19 27.85 17.69
CA MET A 32 22.28 27.78 16.72
C MET A 32 21.89 28.63 15.52
N THR A 33 22.27 29.91 15.53
CA THR A 33 22.45 30.69 14.30
C THR A 33 23.69 30.14 13.60
N GLY A 34 23.54 28.97 12.96
CA GLY A 34 24.62 28.33 12.23
C GLY A 34 24.86 29.05 10.90
N GLU A 35 25.92 29.85 10.84
CA GLU A 35 26.53 30.21 9.56
C GLU A 35 27.00 28.93 8.83
N MET A 36 26.68 28.87 7.54
CA MET A 36 26.98 27.73 6.67
C MET A 36 28.51 27.55 6.52
N ALA A 37 29.02 26.39 6.90
CA ALA A 37 30.37 25.97 6.52
C ALA A 37 30.42 25.65 5.01
N PRO A 38 31.56 25.87 4.32
CA PRO A 38 31.62 25.75 2.87
C PRO A 38 31.55 24.28 2.44
N GLU A 39 30.54 23.97 1.64
CA GLU A 39 30.22 22.63 1.13
C GLU A 39 31.27 22.15 0.12
N GLY A 40 31.70 20.89 0.27
CA GLY A 40 32.37 20.18 -0.81
C GLY A 40 31.38 19.85 -1.93
N LYS A 41 31.58 20.45 -3.12
CA LYS A 41 31.07 20.12 -4.47
C LYS A 41 29.90 19.10 -4.59
N LEU A 42 28.77 19.33 -3.93
CA LEU A 42 27.49 18.70 -4.26
C LEU A 42 26.66 19.70 -5.06
N ASP A 43 25.89 19.22 -6.04
CA ASP A 43 24.91 20.06 -6.75
C ASP A 43 23.89 20.59 -5.72
N PRO A 44 23.61 21.91 -5.63
CA PRO A 44 22.61 22.47 -4.73
C PRO A 44 21.23 21.77 -4.82
N ALA A 45 20.88 21.23 -5.99
CA ALA A 45 19.66 20.44 -6.16
C ALA A 45 19.70 19.08 -5.45
N ASP A 46 20.88 18.45 -5.34
CA ASP A 46 21.07 17.17 -4.69
C ASP A 46 21.21 17.33 -3.16
N VAL A 47 21.77 18.45 -2.69
CA VAL A 47 21.77 18.83 -1.26
C VAL A 47 20.34 18.98 -0.74
N ALA A 48 19.44 19.56 -1.53
CA ALA A 48 18.03 19.70 -1.18
C ALA A 48 17.27 18.36 -1.09
N ILE A 49 17.80 17.27 -1.66
CA ILE A 49 17.18 15.95 -1.62
C ILE A 49 17.66 15.13 -0.42
N ASP A 50 18.90 15.32 0.05
CA ASP A 50 19.51 14.50 1.09
C ASP A 50 18.84 14.69 2.46
N PRO A 51 18.13 13.67 3.02
CA PRO A 51 17.46 13.79 4.31
C PRO A 51 18.40 14.16 5.47
N ALA A 52 19.68 13.80 5.39
CA ALA A 52 20.65 14.14 6.43
C ALA A 52 20.90 15.65 6.52
N HIS A 53 20.77 16.39 5.41
CA HIS A 53 20.85 17.85 5.42
C HIS A 53 19.68 18.45 6.19
N TRP A 54 18.44 18.00 5.89
CA TRP A 54 17.23 18.41 6.61
C TRP A 54 17.30 18.05 8.09
N GLY A 55 17.88 16.89 8.42
CA GLY A 55 18.05 16.42 9.79
C GLY A 55 18.99 17.25 10.66
N LYS A 56 19.84 18.10 10.08
CA LYS A 56 20.63 19.08 10.86
C LYS A 56 19.75 20.19 11.43
N LEU A 57 18.68 20.55 10.71
CA LEU A 57 17.73 21.59 11.09
C LEU A 57 16.53 21.03 11.87
N TYR A 58 16.10 19.81 11.52
CA TYR A 58 14.92 19.15 12.10
C TYR A 58 15.27 17.75 12.64
N PRO A 59 16.14 17.65 13.67
CA PRO A 59 16.72 16.39 14.12
C PRO A 59 15.68 15.39 14.62
N ILE A 60 14.63 15.85 15.32
CA ILE A 60 13.58 14.97 15.86
C ILE A 60 12.76 14.35 14.73
N HIS A 61 12.27 15.15 13.77
CA HIS A 61 11.52 14.66 12.61
C HIS A 61 12.35 13.69 11.76
N TYR A 62 13.63 14.00 11.54
CA TYR A 62 14.56 13.10 10.85
C TYR A 62 14.77 11.78 11.59
N GLN A 63 14.87 11.82 12.92
CA GLN A 63 14.94 10.61 13.73
C GLN A 63 13.66 9.77 13.61
N GLN A 64 12.47 10.39 13.68
CA GLN A 64 11.21 9.69 13.52
C GLN A 64 11.06 9.04 12.13
N TRP A 65 11.42 9.76 11.05
CA TRP A 65 11.46 9.18 9.70
C TRP A 65 12.42 7.97 9.62
N LYS A 66 13.61 8.07 10.22
CA LYS A 66 14.56 6.95 10.30
C LYS A 66 13.99 5.75 11.03
N LEU A 67 13.16 5.93 12.07
CA LEU A 67 12.53 4.81 12.79
C LEU A 67 11.60 3.95 11.93
N THR A 68 11.31 4.35 10.68
CA THR A 68 10.67 3.46 9.70
C THR A 68 11.62 2.35 9.20
N SER A 69 12.92 2.40 9.51
CA SER A 69 13.85 1.27 9.39
C SER A 69 13.67 0.23 10.48
N GLU A 70 13.01 0.57 11.59
CA GLU A 70 12.91 -0.33 12.73
C GLU A 70 11.67 -1.22 12.62
N PRO A 71 11.77 -2.51 13.01
CA PRO A 71 10.63 -3.40 13.05
C PRO A 71 9.51 -2.88 13.97
N THR A 72 8.27 -3.21 13.63
CA THR A 72 7.10 -2.79 14.40
C THR A 72 6.74 -3.79 15.51
N PRO A 73 6.05 -3.37 16.58
CA PRO A 73 5.65 -4.29 17.64
C PRO A 73 4.73 -5.42 17.13
N ALA A 74 5.09 -6.66 17.43
CA ALA A 74 4.30 -7.85 17.10
C ALA A 74 3.01 -7.97 17.93
N GLY A 75 2.04 -8.74 17.43
CA GLY A 75 0.82 -9.09 18.17
C GLY A 75 -0.23 -7.99 18.33
N LEU A 76 0.00 -6.78 17.79
CA LEU A 76 -0.94 -5.66 17.90
C LEU A 76 -1.85 -5.48 16.68
N SER A 77 -1.42 -5.94 15.50
CA SER A 77 -2.23 -5.95 14.28
C SER A 77 -2.51 -7.39 13.85
N LYS A 78 -3.76 -7.67 13.47
CA LYS A 78 -4.17 -9.00 12.99
C LYS A 78 -3.80 -9.23 11.52
N TYR A 79 -3.99 -8.22 10.67
CA TYR A 79 -3.90 -8.34 9.21
C TYR A 79 -2.75 -7.56 8.57
N LYS A 80 -2.03 -6.72 9.32
CA LYS A 80 -0.96 -5.86 8.77
C LYS A 80 0.35 -6.08 9.53
N ARG A 81 1.02 -7.19 9.21
CA ARG A 81 2.17 -7.75 9.96
C ARG A 81 3.48 -7.78 9.15
N GLY A 82 3.62 -6.91 8.15
CA GLY A 82 4.69 -6.99 7.16
C GLY A 82 6.13 -6.84 7.68
N TYR A 83 6.35 -6.31 8.89
CA TYR A 83 7.68 -6.16 9.47
C TYR A 83 7.66 -6.14 11.00
N ASP A 84 6.94 -7.08 11.60
CA ASP A 84 6.86 -7.20 13.05
C ASP A 84 8.12 -7.85 13.66
N VAL A 85 8.50 -7.39 14.85
CA VAL A 85 9.65 -7.92 15.60
C VAL A 85 9.47 -9.43 15.80
N GLY A 86 10.47 -10.21 15.38
CA GLY A 86 10.46 -11.67 15.54
C GLY A 86 9.54 -12.41 14.57
N GLU A 87 8.97 -11.73 13.57
CA GLU A 87 8.17 -12.35 12.52
C GLU A 87 8.87 -12.30 11.17
N GLU A 88 8.67 -13.34 10.37
CA GLU A 88 9.05 -13.31 8.97
C GLU A 88 8.14 -12.35 8.20
N ARG A 89 8.68 -11.75 7.13
CA ARG A 89 7.89 -10.90 6.23
C ARG A 89 6.77 -11.73 5.59
N ARG A 90 5.53 -11.28 5.78
CA ARG A 90 4.34 -11.94 5.25
C ARG A 90 4.27 -11.79 3.72
N ASP A 91 4.09 -12.91 3.05
CA ASP A 91 3.75 -12.97 1.63
C ASP A 91 2.22 -13.06 1.50
N LYS A 92 1.61 -12.11 0.78
CA LYS A 92 0.15 -12.07 0.61
C LYS A 92 -0.37 -13.24 -0.22
N LEU A 93 0.50 -13.90 -1.00
CA LEU A 93 0.14 -15.13 -1.72
C LEU A 93 0.03 -16.33 -0.77
N ASP A 94 0.72 -16.29 0.38
CA ASP A 94 0.53 -17.28 1.43
C ASP A 94 -0.71 -16.95 2.27
N GLU A 95 -0.88 -15.67 2.63
CA GLU A 95 -2.03 -15.19 3.42
C GLU A 95 -3.37 -15.43 2.70
N TYR A 96 -3.41 -15.24 1.38
CA TYR A 96 -4.60 -15.35 0.55
C TYR A 96 -4.34 -16.24 -0.68
N PRO A 97 -4.41 -17.58 -0.55
CA PRO A 97 -3.94 -18.51 -1.58
C PRO A 97 -4.56 -18.36 -2.97
N PHE A 98 -5.82 -17.92 -3.06
CA PHE A 98 -6.48 -17.67 -4.34
C PHE A 98 -5.78 -16.58 -5.17
N LEU A 99 -5.03 -15.67 -4.54
CA LEU A 99 -4.25 -14.65 -5.25
C LEU A 99 -3.14 -15.26 -6.10
N ALA A 100 -2.51 -16.36 -5.66
CA ALA A 100 -1.45 -17.01 -6.43
C ALA A 100 -1.97 -17.53 -7.78
N LEU A 101 -3.20 -18.07 -7.78
CA LEU A 101 -3.91 -18.47 -8.99
C LEU A 101 -4.31 -17.25 -9.82
N LEU A 102 -4.99 -16.29 -9.21
CA LEU A 102 -5.53 -15.12 -9.90
C LEU A 102 -4.44 -14.20 -10.48
N TYR A 103 -3.27 -14.10 -9.86
CA TYR A 103 -2.16 -13.28 -10.33
C TYR A 103 -1.12 -14.07 -11.12
N ASN A 104 -1.38 -15.34 -11.44
CA ASN A 104 -0.47 -16.12 -12.25
C ASN A 104 -0.37 -15.54 -13.68
N GLY A 105 0.85 -15.34 -14.18
CA GLY A 105 1.12 -14.75 -15.50
C GLY A 105 2.04 -13.53 -15.48
N TRP A 106 2.33 -12.98 -14.29
CA TRP A 106 3.27 -11.86 -14.12
C TRP A 106 3.83 -11.81 -12.69
N GLY A 107 4.59 -10.76 -12.37
CA GLY A 107 5.35 -10.67 -11.12
C GLY A 107 4.51 -10.76 -9.84
N PHE A 108 3.26 -10.31 -9.83
CA PHE A 108 2.42 -10.38 -8.62
C PHE A 108 2.06 -11.82 -8.23
N GLY A 109 2.01 -12.76 -9.18
CA GLY A 109 1.86 -14.19 -8.89
C GLY A 109 3.17 -14.87 -8.49
N ALA A 110 4.31 -14.16 -8.56
CA ALA A 110 5.60 -14.65 -8.11
C ALA A 110 5.86 -14.26 -6.65
N GLU A 111 5.83 -12.96 -6.35
CA GLU A 111 6.13 -12.43 -5.02
C GLU A 111 5.32 -11.15 -4.77
N TYR A 112 4.53 -11.13 -3.70
CA TYR A 112 3.76 -9.95 -3.29
C TYR A 112 3.64 -9.88 -1.76
N ASN A 113 4.61 -9.23 -1.13
CA ASN A 113 4.69 -9.16 0.32
C ASN A 113 3.84 -8.02 0.92
N GLU A 114 3.47 -8.16 2.19
CA GLU A 114 2.95 -7.06 3.00
C GLU A 114 3.99 -5.91 3.07
N PRO A 115 3.52 -4.64 3.15
CA PRO A 115 4.39 -3.48 3.18
C PRO A 115 5.20 -3.40 4.48
N ARG A 116 6.35 -2.73 4.40
CA ARG A 116 7.17 -2.32 5.56
C ARG A 116 7.47 -0.82 5.51
N GLY A 117 8.21 -0.32 6.49
CA GLY A 117 8.43 1.11 6.65
C GLY A 117 9.11 1.80 5.46
N HIS A 118 8.84 3.11 5.33
CA HIS A 118 9.26 3.97 4.22
C HIS A 118 10.75 3.95 3.90
N TYR A 119 11.61 3.73 4.89
CA TYR A 119 13.05 3.57 4.71
C TYR A 119 13.42 2.50 3.64
N TYR A 120 12.62 1.43 3.55
CA TYR A 120 12.91 0.28 2.70
C TYR A 120 12.35 0.36 1.28
N MET A 121 11.69 1.45 0.89
CA MET A 121 10.90 1.51 -0.36
C MET A 121 11.67 1.05 -1.62
N VAL A 122 12.89 1.55 -1.83
CA VAL A 122 13.71 1.17 -2.99
C VAL A 122 14.42 -0.17 -2.77
N GLN A 123 14.83 -0.46 -1.53
CA GLN A 123 15.48 -1.73 -1.17
C GLN A 123 14.55 -2.91 -1.47
N ASP A 124 13.27 -2.79 -1.10
CA ASP A 124 12.24 -3.79 -1.41
C ASP A 124 12.05 -4.00 -2.91
N GLN A 125 12.10 -2.94 -3.71
CA GLN A 125 12.02 -3.07 -5.17
C GLN A 125 13.26 -3.72 -5.79
N LEU A 126 14.43 -3.59 -5.15
CA LEU A 126 15.65 -4.25 -5.58
C LEU A 126 15.67 -5.73 -5.19
N GLU A 127 15.09 -6.05 -4.04
CA GLU A 127 15.07 -7.40 -3.48
C GLU A 127 13.96 -8.27 -4.08
N VAL A 128 12.80 -7.71 -4.43
CA VAL A 128 11.64 -8.46 -4.96
C VAL A 128 11.95 -9.22 -6.26
N ASP A 129 11.19 -10.27 -6.56
CA ASP A 129 11.27 -11.03 -7.80
C ASP A 129 11.37 -10.09 -9.03
N PRO A 130 12.34 -10.31 -9.94
CA PRO A 130 12.56 -9.44 -11.10
C PRO A 130 11.33 -9.25 -11.99
N GLY A 131 10.38 -10.19 -11.97
CA GLY A 131 9.09 -10.07 -12.65
C GLY A 131 8.27 -8.86 -12.21
N ARG A 132 8.46 -8.35 -10.99
CA ARG A 132 7.73 -7.19 -10.43
C ARG A 132 8.24 -5.84 -10.94
N ILE A 133 9.48 -5.76 -11.44
CA ILE A 133 10.11 -4.53 -11.94
C ILE A 133 10.20 -4.46 -13.47
N LYS A 134 9.52 -5.37 -14.18
CA LYS A 134 9.48 -5.42 -15.66
C LYS A 134 8.83 -4.20 -16.30
N ALA A 135 8.12 -3.37 -15.53
CA ALA A 135 7.55 -2.12 -16.04
C ALA A 135 8.58 -0.99 -16.20
N GLY A 136 9.87 -1.25 -15.96
CA GLY A 136 10.95 -0.29 -16.22
C GLY A 136 10.99 0.84 -15.18
N GLY A 137 11.42 2.02 -15.61
CA GLY A 137 11.51 3.21 -14.77
C GLY A 137 10.17 3.69 -14.24
N SER A 138 9.05 3.28 -14.83
CA SER A 138 7.72 3.51 -14.24
C SER A 138 7.64 3.06 -12.78
N CYS A 139 8.36 1.99 -12.40
CA CYS A 139 8.40 1.47 -11.03
C CYS A 139 9.03 2.45 -10.02
N LEU A 140 9.88 3.40 -10.43
CA LEU A 140 10.55 4.35 -9.54
C LEU A 140 9.67 5.55 -9.14
N THR A 141 8.56 5.76 -9.87
CA THR A 141 7.68 6.93 -9.78
C THR A 141 7.24 7.25 -8.34
N CYS A 142 6.94 6.23 -7.54
CA CYS A 142 6.44 6.38 -6.17
C CYS A 142 7.45 5.84 -5.13
N LYS A 143 8.76 5.88 -5.43
CA LYS A 143 9.76 5.12 -4.65
C LYS A 143 10.99 5.91 -4.27
N THR A 144 11.50 6.75 -5.16
CA THR A 144 12.69 7.58 -4.92
C THR A 144 12.37 9.06 -5.03
N PRO A 145 12.99 9.95 -4.23
CA PRO A 145 12.82 11.40 -4.36
C PRO A 145 13.33 11.96 -5.68
N TYR A 146 14.18 11.19 -6.39
CA TYR A 146 14.70 11.58 -7.71
C TYR A 146 13.70 11.36 -8.85
N ALA A 147 12.53 10.74 -8.60
CA ALA A 147 11.59 10.41 -9.67
C ALA A 147 11.13 11.63 -10.51
N PRO A 148 10.79 12.80 -9.92
CA PRO A 148 10.46 13.99 -10.71
C PRO A 148 11.62 14.48 -11.61
N LYS A 149 12.87 14.45 -11.10
CA LYS A 149 14.08 14.83 -11.84
C LYS A 149 14.32 13.85 -13.00
N LEU A 150 14.32 12.54 -12.71
CA LEU A 150 14.50 11.49 -13.70
C LEU A 150 13.44 11.52 -14.80
N ALA A 151 12.17 11.69 -14.44
CA ALA A 151 11.08 11.79 -15.40
C ALA A 151 11.20 13.03 -16.30
N LYS A 152 11.66 14.16 -15.75
CA LYS A 152 11.92 15.39 -16.50
C LYS A 152 13.09 15.22 -17.47
N ASP A 153 14.22 14.70 -16.97
CA ASP A 153 15.47 14.63 -17.74
C ASP A 153 15.43 13.57 -18.84
N MET A 154 14.75 12.44 -18.59
CA MET A 154 14.62 11.34 -19.55
C MET A 154 13.39 11.47 -20.46
N GLY A 155 12.40 12.29 -20.09
CA GLY A 155 11.13 12.39 -20.81
C GLY A 155 10.44 11.02 -20.97
N GLN A 156 9.95 10.72 -22.17
CA GLN A 156 9.27 9.45 -22.45
C GLN A 156 10.15 8.21 -22.23
N ALA A 157 11.47 8.34 -22.34
CA ALA A 157 12.38 7.22 -22.11
C ALA A 157 12.41 6.78 -20.63
N TYR A 158 11.95 7.61 -19.69
CA TYR A 158 11.87 7.26 -18.27
C TYR A 158 11.06 5.98 -18.04
N PHE A 159 9.89 5.88 -18.65
CA PHE A 159 8.93 4.81 -18.38
C PHE A 159 9.41 3.42 -18.85
N PRO A 160 9.85 3.24 -20.12
CA PRO A 160 10.18 1.91 -20.64
C PRO A 160 11.62 1.47 -20.30
N THR A 161 12.54 2.40 -20.00
CA THR A 161 13.94 2.04 -19.70
C THR A 161 13.98 1.05 -18.53
N PRO A 162 14.78 -0.03 -18.60
CA PRO A 162 14.85 -1.02 -17.53
C PRO A 162 15.12 -0.39 -16.16
N TYR A 163 14.41 -0.88 -15.13
CA TYR A 163 14.42 -0.31 -13.77
C TYR A 163 15.84 -0.04 -13.23
N LYS A 164 16.74 -1.03 -13.36
CA LYS A 164 18.11 -0.92 -12.86
C LYS A 164 18.96 0.08 -13.65
N GLU A 165 18.67 0.29 -14.93
CA GLU A 165 19.36 1.28 -15.77
C GLU A 165 18.93 2.71 -15.42
N VAL A 166 17.65 2.93 -15.14
CA VAL A 166 17.18 4.22 -14.62
C VAL A 166 17.81 4.50 -13.26
N LEU A 167 17.81 3.52 -12.36
CA LEU A 167 18.41 3.66 -11.04
C LEU A 167 19.93 3.90 -11.10
N ALA A 168 20.64 3.27 -12.04
CA ALA A 168 22.08 3.41 -12.22
C ALA A 168 22.52 4.83 -12.63
N ARG A 169 21.58 5.69 -13.07
CA ARG A 169 21.84 7.12 -13.34
C ARG A 169 22.04 7.94 -12.07
N LEU A 170 21.63 7.41 -10.91
CA LEU A 170 21.83 8.05 -9.61
C LEU A 170 23.19 7.68 -9.02
N PRO A 171 23.80 8.56 -8.20
CA PRO A 171 24.96 8.19 -7.39
C PRO A 171 24.68 6.94 -6.55
N LYS A 172 25.70 6.08 -6.38
CA LYS A 172 25.59 4.76 -5.72
C LYS A 172 24.91 4.83 -4.34
N ASP A 173 25.24 5.84 -3.54
CA ASP A 173 24.70 6.07 -2.19
C ASP A 173 23.23 6.53 -2.20
N LYS A 174 22.70 6.97 -3.35
CA LYS A 174 21.31 7.40 -3.52
C LYS A 174 20.42 6.32 -4.12
N GLN A 175 20.98 5.22 -4.62
CA GLN A 175 20.22 4.14 -5.29
C GLN A 175 19.35 3.31 -4.35
N THR A 176 19.42 3.51 -3.05
CA THR A 176 18.55 2.87 -2.04
C THR A 176 17.71 3.86 -1.27
N LEU A 177 17.79 5.16 -1.59
CA LEU A 177 17.05 6.20 -0.89
C LEU A 177 15.56 6.13 -1.26
N GLY A 178 14.74 5.76 -0.27
CA GLY A 178 13.28 5.85 -0.31
C GLY A 178 12.78 7.29 -0.17
N VAL A 179 11.48 7.45 0.06
CA VAL A 179 10.84 8.76 0.27
C VAL A 179 11.63 9.62 1.27
N ALA A 180 11.84 10.88 0.92
CA ALA A 180 12.63 11.85 1.66
C ALA A 180 11.79 13.07 2.06
N CYS A 181 12.37 13.97 2.87
CA CYS A 181 11.71 15.20 3.33
C CYS A 181 11.17 16.05 2.16
N VAL A 182 11.96 16.17 1.10
CA VAL A 182 11.65 16.96 -0.11
C VAL A 182 10.45 16.43 -0.91
N ASP A 183 10.05 15.17 -0.70
CA ASP A 183 8.88 14.62 -1.38
C ASP A 183 7.56 15.24 -0.89
N CYS A 184 7.56 15.78 0.34
CA CYS A 184 6.38 16.30 1.01
C CYS A 184 6.56 17.75 1.50
N HIS A 185 7.78 18.26 1.61
CA HIS A 185 8.07 19.59 2.15
C HIS A 185 8.83 20.49 1.17
N ASP A 186 8.50 21.78 1.19
CA ASP A 186 9.28 22.82 0.54
C ASP A 186 10.55 23.15 1.34
N ASN A 187 11.69 23.29 0.64
CA ASN A 187 12.99 23.49 1.27
C ASN A 187 13.26 24.94 1.74
N LYS A 188 12.36 25.89 1.49
CA LYS A 188 12.49 27.27 2.00
C LYS A 188 11.76 27.48 3.32
N GLY A 189 10.66 26.76 3.55
CA GLY A 189 9.78 27.03 4.69
C GLY A 189 9.04 25.82 5.27
N MET A 190 9.41 24.59 4.90
CA MET A 190 8.79 23.34 5.37
C MET A 190 7.29 23.19 5.06
N ALA A 191 6.70 24.10 4.28
CA ALA A 191 5.30 23.99 3.89
C ALA A 191 5.06 22.70 3.10
N LEU A 192 3.88 22.07 3.30
CA LEU A 192 3.52 20.88 2.55
C LEU A 192 3.44 21.19 1.05
N LYS A 193 4.07 20.32 0.26
CA LYS A 193 4.20 20.43 -1.19
C LYS A 193 3.99 19.07 -1.85
N ILE A 194 3.38 19.08 -3.03
CA ILE A 194 3.29 17.92 -3.90
C ILE A 194 4.52 17.92 -4.82
N SER A 195 5.40 16.95 -4.64
CA SER A 195 6.56 16.74 -5.51
C SER A 195 6.21 15.95 -6.76
N ARG A 196 5.18 15.10 -6.69
CA ARG A 196 4.70 14.24 -7.79
C ARG A 196 3.72 14.95 -8.72
N GLY A 197 4.06 16.17 -9.15
CA GLY A 197 3.22 16.97 -10.04
C GLY A 197 2.95 16.30 -11.41
N PHE A 198 3.86 15.44 -11.89
CA PHE A 198 3.70 14.73 -13.16
C PHE A 198 2.74 13.54 -13.11
N THR A 199 2.34 13.07 -11.93
CA THR A 199 1.28 12.08 -11.69
C THR A 199 0.12 12.69 -10.92
N LEU A 200 0.24 12.88 -9.60
CA LEU A 200 -0.82 13.42 -8.75
C LEU A 200 -1.29 14.79 -9.23
N GLY A 201 -0.37 15.70 -9.59
CA GLY A 201 -0.74 17.02 -10.08
C GLY A 201 -1.56 16.99 -11.38
N LYS A 202 -1.41 15.96 -12.23
CA LYS A 202 -2.28 15.74 -13.40
C LYS A 202 -3.63 15.17 -12.97
N ALA A 203 -3.63 14.18 -12.10
CA ALA A 203 -4.84 13.52 -11.61
C ALA A 203 -5.76 14.48 -10.83
N LEU A 204 -5.19 15.40 -10.03
CA LEU A 204 -5.94 16.47 -9.36
C LEU A 204 -6.70 17.35 -10.36
N LYS A 205 -6.05 17.72 -11.48
CA LYS A 205 -6.71 18.50 -12.53
C LYS A 205 -7.86 17.75 -13.19
N GLU A 206 -7.73 16.43 -13.38
CA GLU A 206 -8.80 15.59 -13.95
C GLU A 206 -10.06 15.56 -13.07
N ILE A 207 -9.91 15.72 -11.76
CA ILE A 207 -11.03 15.80 -10.81
C ILE A 207 -11.39 17.24 -10.41
N GLY A 208 -10.89 18.23 -11.17
CA GLY A 208 -11.26 19.65 -11.03
C GLY A 208 -10.55 20.41 -9.91
N LEU A 209 -9.46 19.88 -9.36
CA LEU A 209 -8.70 20.52 -8.29
C LEU A 209 -7.49 21.30 -8.81
N ASP A 210 -7.30 22.48 -8.24
CA ASP A 210 -6.14 23.34 -8.45
C ASP A 210 -5.17 23.17 -7.27
N GLU A 211 -4.00 22.58 -7.55
CA GLU A 211 -2.94 22.35 -6.56
C GLU A 211 -2.56 23.61 -5.76
N THR A 212 -2.61 24.78 -6.41
CA THR A 212 -2.23 26.06 -5.77
C THR A 212 -3.24 26.55 -4.74
N LYS A 213 -4.47 26.04 -4.80
CA LYS A 213 -5.59 26.40 -3.91
C LYS A 213 -5.86 25.36 -2.82
N LEU A 214 -5.11 24.26 -2.80
CA LEU A 214 -5.27 23.24 -1.78
C LEU A 214 -4.99 23.80 -0.38
N THR A 215 -5.94 23.57 0.52
CA THR A 215 -5.80 23.91 1.93
C THR A 215 -4.71 23.07 2.59
N ARG A 216 -4.23 23.50 3.77
CA ARG A 216 -3.28 22.71 4.56
C ARG A 216 -3.83 21.33 4.93
N GLU A 217 -5.11 21.25 5.29
CA GLU A 217 -5.76 19.98 5.67
C GLU A 217 -5.90 19.04 4.48
N GLN A 218 -6.27 19.53 3.30
CA GLN A 218 -6.21 18.72 2.08
C GLN A 218 -4.80 18.20 1.80
N LYS A 219 -3.77 19.04 1.98
CA LYS A 219 -2.37 18.63 1.79
C LYS A 219 -1.92 17.55 2.77
N ARG A 220 -2.46 17.49 4.00
CA ARG A 220 -2.20 16.41 4.98
C ARG A 220 -2.69 15.03 4.52
N THR A 221 -3.55 14.98 3.50
CA THR A 221 -3.96 13.76 2.80
C THR A 221 -3.25 13.63 1.45
N PHE A 222 -3.17 14.71 0.66
CA PHE A 222 -2.62 14.64 -0.70
C PHE A 222 -1.12 14.33 -0.76
N VAL A 223 -0.32 14.67 0.27
CA VAL A 223 1.09 14.23 0.30
C VAL A 223 1.23 12.71 0.34
N CYS A 224 0.26 12.00 0.93
CA CYS A 224 0.17 10.54 0.92
C CYS A 224 -0.35 10.02 -0.43
N ALA A 225 -1.37 10.70 -0.99
CA ALA A 225 -1.96 10.39 -2.31
C ALA A 225 -0.98 10.59 -3.50
N GLN A 226 0.25 11.06 -3.25
CA GLN A 226 1.31 11.03 -4.25
C GLN A 226 1.68 9.59 -4.66
N CYS A 227 1.48 8.64 -3.74
CA CYS A 227 1.92 7.26 -3.88
C CYS A 227 0.85 6.24 -3.50
N HIS A 228 0.04 6.52 -2.46
CA HIS A 228 -0.98 5.61 -1.92
C HIS A 228 -2.30 5.72 -2.69
N VAL A 229 -2.21 5.36 -3.97
CA VAL A 229 -3.27 5.42 -4.98
C VAL A 229 -3.17 4.23 -5.93
N THR A 230 -4.25 3.94 -6.65
CA THR A 230 -4.13 3.05 -7.81
C THR A 230 -3.55 3.80 -9.01
N TYR A 231 -2.88 3.06 -9.88
CA TYR A 231 -2.30 3.59 -11.11
C TYR A 231 -2.41 2.56 -12.24
N MET A 232 -2.47 3.08 -13.47
CA MET A 232 -2.32 2.35 -14.71
C MET A 232 -0.93 2.64 -15.30
N ILE A 233 -0.33 1.62 -15.92
CA ILE A 233 0.90 1.77 -16.71
C ILE A 233 0.57 1.37 -18.16
N PRO A 234 0.08 2.31 -18.99
CA PRO A 234 -0.26 2.01 -20.37
C PRO A 234 0.94 1.44 -21.13
N LYS A 235 0.63 0.55 -22.07
CA LYS A 235 1.60 -0.21 -22.87
C LYS A 235 1.51 0.18 -24.34
N ASP A 236 2.67 0.26 -24.99
CA ASP A 236 2.72 0.26 -26.45
C ASP A 236 2.43 -1.14 -27.02
N LYS A 237 2.51 -1.28 -28.34
CA LYS A 237 2.27 -2.55 -29.05
C LYS A 237 3.28 -3.65 -28.66
N ASP A 238 4.46 -3.28 -28.18
CA ASP A 238 5.58 -4.16 -27.83
C ASP A 238 5.63 -4.41 -26.31
N MET A 239 4.60 -4.00 -25.57
CA MET A 239 4.45 -4.10 -24.12
C MET A 239 5.43 -3.26 -23.30
N HIS A 240 6.02 -2.21 -23.89
CA HIS A 240 6.79 -1.23 -23.14
C HIS A 240 5.88 -0.23 -22.42
N SER A 241 6.28 0.16 -21.20
CA SER A 241 5.57 1.18 -20.42
C SER A 241 5.69 2.56 -21.09
N THR A 242 4.57 3.26 -21.24
CA THR A 242 4.56 4.60 -21.85
C THR A 242 4.28 5.71 -20.85
N ASN A 243 3.66 5.41 -19.71
CA ASN A 243 3.31 6.41 -18.70
C ASN A 243 2.99 5.76 -17.33
N VAL A 244 2.75 6.59 -16.31
CA VAL A 244 2.06 6.22 -15.06
C VAL A 244 0.90 7.20 -14.87
N ILE A 245 -0.33 6.69 -14.82
CA ILE A 245 -1.56 7.49 -14.81
C ILE A 245 -2.44 7.05 -13.65
N PHE A 246 -3.00 7.99 -12.89
CA PHE A 246 -4.03 7.66 -11.90
C PHE A 246 -5.39 7.66 -12.60
N PRO A 247 -6.17 6.56 -12.58
CA PRO A 247 -7.40 6.42 -13.36
C PRO A 247 -8.58 7.19 -12.75
N TRP A 248 -8.43 8.49 -12.54
CA TRP A 248 -9.41 9.33 -11.83
C TRP A 248 -10.34 10.11 -12.76
N ALA A 249 -10.04 10.22 -14.05
CA ALA A 249 -10.90 10.86 -15.03
C ALA A 249 -12.36 10.36 -14.95
N GLY A 250 -13.30 11.31 -14.89
CA GLY A 250 -14.74 11.04 -14.68
C GLY A 250 -15.17 10.96 -13.22
N SER A 251 -14.25 11.18 -12.28
CA SER A 251 -14.51 11.24 -10.83
C SER A 251 -14.47 12.69 -10.31
N GLN A 252 -14.72 12.85 -9.00
CA GLN A 252 -14.60 14.13 -8.28
C GLN A 252 -13.85 13.90 -6.96
N GLU A 253 -13.33 14.98 -6.35
CA GLU A 253 -12.75 14.90 -5.01
C GLU A 253 -13.77 14.27 -4.03
N GLY A 254 -13.32 13.27 -3.28
CA GLY A 254 -14.19 12.56 -2.35
C GLY A 254 -15.16 11.56 -2.99
N HIS A 255 -15.07 11.33 -4.31
CA HIS A 255 -15.95 10.44 -5.05
C HIS A 255 -15.22 9.76 -6.22
N ILE A 256 -14.15 9.01 -5.90
CA ILE A 256 -13.39 8.21 -6.87
C ILE A 256 -13.79 6.74 -6.70
N THR A 257 -14.75 6.30 -7.51
CA THR A 257 -15.38 4.97 -7.38
C THR A 257 -14.62 3.89 -8.15
N ILE A 258 -14.74 2.64 -7.71
CA ILE A 258 -14.19 1.49 -8.45
C ILE A 258 -14.84 1.36 -9.84
N GLU A 259 -16.10 1.74 -10.00
CA GLU A 259 -16.80 1.77 -11.29
C GLU A 259 -16.10 2.71 -12.28
N ASN A 260 -15.74 3.92 -11.86
CA ASN A 260 -15.02 4.88 -12.69
C ASN A 260 -13.60 4.38 -13.02
N ILE A 261 -12.91 3.81 -12.02
CA ILE A 261 -11.58 3.22 -12.21
C ILE A 261 -11.63 2.09 -13.25
N ILE A 262 -12.60 1.17 -13.17
CA ILE A 262 -12.80 0.09 -14.14
C ILE A 262 -13.10 0.66 -15.53
N LYS A 263 -13.94 1.69 -15.63
CA LYS A 263 -14.23 2.37 -16.90
C LYS A 263 -12.96 2.94 -17.53
N GLN A 264 -12.08 3.56 -16.75
CA GLN A 264 -10.80 4.07 -17.23
C GLN A 264 -9.86 2.93 -17.66
N ILE A 265 -9.75 1.86 -16.87
CA ILE A 265 -8.96 0.67 -17.25
C ILE A 265 -9.44 0.11 -18.59
N LYS A 266 -10.75 0.00 -18.79
CA LYS A 266 -11.35 -0.58 -20.01
C LYS A 266 -11.42 0.38 -21.20
N SER A 267 -11.11 1.66 -21.01
CA SER A 267 -11.23 2.69 -22.06
C SER A 267 -10.28 2.50 -23.25
N SER A 268 -9.18 1.75 -23.06
CA SER A 268 -8.18 1.53 -24.09
C SER A 268 -7.48 0.17 -23.93
N PRO A 269 -7.26 -0.59 -25.02
CA PRO A 269 -6.44 -1.81 -24.98
C PRO A 269 -5.00 -1.59 -24.49
N ALA A 270 -4.48 -0.36 -24.60
CA ALA A 270 -3.17 0.01 -24.08
C ALA A 270 -3.09 -0.12 -22.55
N ASN A 271 -4.22 -0.06 -21.84
CA ASN A 271 -4.27 -0.21 -20.39
C ASN A 271 -4.21 -1.68 -19.94
N GLY A 272 -4.21 -2.63 -20.88
CA GLY A 272 -3.90 -4.03 -20.59
C GLY A 272 -2.40 -4.21 -20.34
N GLU A 273 -2.02 -4.52 -19.11
CA GLU A 273 -0.61 -4.50 -18.68
C GLU A 273 0.05 -5.88 -18.63
N TRP A 274 -0.74 -6.94 -18.60
CA TRP A 274 -0.29 -8.31 -18.42
C TRP A 274 -1.31 -9.29 -18.97
N VAL A 275 -0.90 -10.55 -19.12
CA VAL A 275 -1.78 -11.66 -19.50
C VAL A 275 -1.92 -12.60 -18.31
N GLN A 276 -3.15 -12.81 -17.85
CA GLN A 276 -3.44 -13.77 -16.81
C GLN A 276 -3.35 -15.18 -17.38
N ALA A 277 -2.46 -16.00 -16.84
CA ALA A 277 -2.12 -17.30 -17.41
C ALA A 277 -3.30 -18.29 -17.38
N VAL A 278 -4.11 -18.28 -16.32
CA VAL A 278 -5.20 -19.25 -16.13
C VAL A 278 -6.33 -19.02 -17.15
N THR A 279 -6.65 -17.77 -17.46
CA THR A 279 -7.76 -17.41 -18.36
C THR A 279 -7.29 -17.06 -19.78
N GLY A 280 -6.02 -16.69 -19.95
CA GLY A 280 -5.48 -16.12 -21.18
C GLY A 280 -5.87 -14.66 -21.43
N PHE A 281 -6.52 -13.98 -20.48
CA PHE A 281 -6.98 -12.61 -20.67
C PHE A 281 -5.87 -11.58 -20.51
N LYS A 282 -5.81 -10.63 -21.45
CA LYS A 282 -5.02 -9.40 -21.27
C LYS A 282 -5.82 -8.42 -20.41
N LEU A 283 -5.31 -8.10 -19.22
CA LEU A 283 -6.03 -7.35 -18.19
C LEU A 283 -5.27 -6.08 -17.79
N GLY A 284 -6.02 -5.06 -17.34
CA GLY A 284 -5.44 -4.00 -16.53
C GLY A 284 -5.18 -4.49 -15.10
N PHE A 285 -4.88 -3.57 -14.19
CA PHE A 285 -4.69 -3.93 -12.79
C PHE A 285 -4.93 -2.75 -11.86
N VAL A 286 -5.31 -3.07 -10.62
CA VAL A 286 -5.51 -2.09 -9.54
C VAL A 286 -4.43 -2.29 -8.48
N ARG A 287 -3.91 -1.19 -7.95
CA ARG A 287 -2.91 -1.18 -6.88
C ARG A 287 -3.46 -0.38 -5.70
N HIS A 288 -2.75 -0.48 -4.57
CA HIS A 288 -3.00 0.14 -3.26
C HIS A 288 -3.83 1.45 -3.32
N PRO A 289 -5.17 1.37 -3.36
CA PRO A 289 -6.04 2.50 -3.65
C PRO A 289 -6.47 3.19 -2.36
N GLU A 290 -5.53 3.45 -1.45
CA GLU A 290 -5.88 3.97 -0.13
C GLU A 290 -6.61 5.30 -0.23
N TYR A 291 -6.11 6.27 -1.02
CA TYR A 291 -6.78 7.57 -1.14
C TYR A 291 -8.16 7.44 -1.80
N GLU A 292 -8.31 6.68 -2.88
CA GLU A 292 -9.59 6.50 -3.55
C GLU A 292 -10.61 5.85 -2.62
N PHE A 293 -10.20 4.79 -1.90
CA PHE A 293 -11.07 4.06 -1.00
C PHE A 293 -11.46 4.89 0.25
N TYR A 294 -10.48 5.55 0.87
CA TYR A 294 -10.68 6.41 2.03
C TYR A 294 -11.50 7.66 1.69
N SER A 295 -11.20 8.33 0.58
CA SER A 295 -11.85 9.60 0.23
C SER A 295 -13.28 9.41 -0.29
N ASN A 296 -13.65 8.22 -0.79
CA ASN A 296 -14.98 7.95 -1.32
C ASN A 296 -16.07 7.92 -0.22
N GLN A 297 -16.38 9.10 0.33
CA GLN A 297 -17.41 9.34 1.35
C GLN A 297 -17.28 8.45 2.59
N SER A 298 -16.06 8.09 3.00
CA SER A 298 -15.86 7.34 4.24
C SER A 298 -16.25 8.16 5.47
N PRO A 299 -16.59 7.52 6.61
CA PRO A 299 -16.96 8.24 7.83
C PRO A 299 -15.91 9.27 8.27
N HIS A 300 -14.62 8.89 8.22
CA HIS A 300 -13.52 9.77 8.63
C HIS A 300 -13.25 10.87 7.60
N TYR A 301 -13.34 10.58 6.31
CA TYR A 301 -13.20 11.61 5.28
C TYR A 301 -14.30 12.67 5.37
N MET A 302 -15.56 12.23 5.53
CA MET A 302 -16.71 13.14 5.68
C MET A 302 -16.65 13.97 6.98
N ALA A 303 -15.92 13.48 7.99
CA ALA A 303 -15.64 14.21 9.23
C ALA A 303 -14.43 15.16 9.11
N GLY A 304 -13.78 15.26 7.95
CA GLY A 304 -12.61 16.12 7.73
C GLY A 304 -11.31 15.63 8.37
N VAL A 305 -11.25 14.36 8.80
CA VAL A 305 -10.01 13.72 9.23
C VAL A 305 -9.06 13.63 8.02
N THR A 306 -7.76 13.47 8.25
CA THR A 306 -6.73 13.36 7.21
C THR A 306 -5.87 12.12 7.45
N CYS A 307 -5.10 11.70 6.43
CA CYS A 307 -4.15 10.59 6.60
C CYS A 307 -3.18 10.84 7.77
N ALA A 308 -2.66 12.06 7.87
CA ALA A 308 -1.71 12.44 8.91
C ALA A 308 -2.31 12.45 10.32
N ASP A 309 -3.63 12.64 10.50
CA ASP A 309 -4.23 12.59 11.84
C ASP A 309 -4.11 11.21 12.47
N CYS A 310 -4.21 10.14 11.67
CA CYS A 310 -4.12 8.77 12.15
C CYS A 310 -2.69 8.20 12.08
N HIS A 311 -1.93 8.56 11.04
CA HIS A 311 -0.63 7.93 10.75
C HIS A 311 0.59 8.78 11.11
N MET A 312 0.38 10.04 11.48
CA MET A 312 1.42 10.97 11.93
C MET A 312 0.94 11.69 13.21
N PRO A 313 0.64 10.95 14.29
CA PRO A 313 0.07 11.52 15.49
C PRO A 313 0.99 12.58 16.10
N VAL A 314 0.38 13.50 16.86
CA VAL A 314 1.13 14.46 17.67
C VAL A 314 1.84 13.71 18.80
N MET A 315 3.10 14.05 19.01
CA MET A 315 3.95 13.58 20.10
C MET A 315 4.55 14.78 20.83
N THR A 316 4.64 14.72 22.15
CA THR A 316 5.27 15.78 22.94
C THR A 316 6.73 15.41 23.22
N VAL A 317 7.66 16.28 22.84
CA VAL A 317 9.10 16.16 23.12
C VAL A 317 9.58 17.42 23.79
N ASP A 318 10.19 17.31 24.97
CA ASP A 318 10.69 18.44 25.75
C ASP A 318 9.69 19.59 25.98
N GLY A 319 8.38 19.24 26.03
CA GLY A 319 7.28 20.19 26.21
C GLY A 319 6.76 20.83 24.92
N GLU A 320 7.29 20.47 23.75
CA GLU A 320 6.82 20.90 22.44
C GLU A 320 6.07 19.78 21.71
N ASP A 321 4.97 20.15 21.05
CA ASP A 321 4.18 19.22 20.25
C ASP A 321 4.73 19.15 18.81
N LEU A 322 5.08 17.93 18.40
CA LEU A 322 5.66 17.61 17.10
C LEU A 322 4.85 16.51 16.42
N THR A 323 4.98 16.38 15.09
CA THR A 323 4.33 15.28 14.35
C THR A 323 5.26 14.08 14.21
N ASP A 324 4.77 12.91 14.61
CA ASP A 324 5.48 11.65 14.41
C ASP A 324 5.63 11.34 12.91
N HIS A 325 6.85 10.99 12.49
CA HIS A 325 7.18 10.58 11.12
C HIS A 325 7.54 9.09 11.02
N ARG A 326 7.39 8.32 12.10
CA ARG A 326 7.40 6.85 12.09
C ARG A 326 6.05 6.34 11.60
N ILE A 327 5.76 6.60 10.32
CA ILE A 327 4.49 6.22 9.69
C ILE A 327 4.32 4.70 9.72
N MET A 328 3.29 4.24 10.44
CA MET A 328 2.98 2.82 10.63
C MET A 328 1.48 2.60 10.89
N SER A 329 1.07 1.35 11.13
CA SER A 329 -0.30 1.03 11.53
C SER A 329 -0.64 1.63 12.90
N PRO A 330 -1.77 2.36 13.05
CA PRO A 330 -2.17 2.96 14.33
C PRO A 330 -2.39 1.94 15.45
N LEU A 331 -2.74 0.69 15.09
CA LEU A 331 -2.89 -0.42 16.03
C LEU A 331 -1.59 -0.72 16.80
N LYS A 332 -0.45 -0.45 16.16
CA LYS A 332 0.90 -0.64 16.69
C LYS A 332 1.43 0.58 17.45
N GLY A 333 0.74 1.72 17.35
CA GLY A 333 1.00 2.95 18.11
C GLY A 333 0.13 3.08 19.36
N ASN A 334 -0.32 1.96 19.94
CA ASN A 334 -1.23 1.93 21.10
C ASN A 334 -2.51 2.78 20.93
N MET A 335 -2.99 2.94 19.69
CA MET A 335 -4.16 3.77 19.38
C MET A 335 -4.03 5.24 19.81
N SER A 336 -2.81 5.76 20.04
CA SER A 336 -2.60 7.14 20.50
C SER A 336 -3.19 8.18 19.55
N ALA A 337 -3.06 7.94 18.24
CA ALA A 337 -3.64 8.78 17.20
C ALA A 337 -5.17 8.88 17.29
N CYS A 338 -5.83 7.78 17.68
CA CYS A 338 -7.28 7.74 17.81
C CYS A 338 -7.76 8.46 19.08
N ALA A 339 -6.97 8.43 20.15
CA ALA A 339 -7.31 9.03 21.44
C ALA A 339 -7.45 10.56 21.38
N ALA A 340 -6.98 11.22 20.32
CA ALA A 340 -7.20 12.65 20.09
C ALA A 340 -8.69 13.00 19.86
N CYS A 341 -9.50 12.05 19.37
CA CYS A 341 -10.92 12.26 19.05
C CYS A 341 -11.86 11.28 19.76
N HIS A 342 -11.33 10.20 20.33
CA HIS A 342 -12.10 9.11 20.93
C HIS A 342 -11.81 8.96 22.43
N GLY A 343 -12.85 8.79 23.24
CA GLY A 343 -12.74 8.62 24.70
C GLY A 343 -12.56 7.17 25.16
N GLU A 344 -12.65 6.22 24.24
CA GLU A 344 -12.50 4.79 24.54
C GLU A 344 -11.05 4.38 24.79
N THR A 345 -10.86 3.29 25.52
CA THR A 345 -9.52 2.74 25.78
C THR A 345 -8.87 2.19 24.50
N PRO A 346 -7.53 2.12 24.43
CA PRO A 346 -6.83 1.50 23.31
C PRO A 346 -7.28 0.07 22.99
N VAL A 347 -7.65 -0.71 24.01
CA VAL A 347 -8.15 -2.08 23.82
C VAL A 347 -9.51 -2.07 23.11
N GLN A 348 -10.43 -1.21 23.54
CA GLN A 348 -11.75 -1.09 22.92
C GLN A 348 -11.66 -0.59 21.47
N LEU A 349 -10.86 0.44 21.21
CA LEU A 349 -10.66 0.96 19.86
C LEU A 349 -10.03 -0.09 18.95
N ARG A 350 -9.00 -0.80 19.41
CA ARG A 350 -8.36 -1.87 18.64
C ARG A 350 -9.37 -2.97 18.30
N GLN A 351 -10.21 -3.37 19.24
CA GLN A 351 -11.22 -4.39 18.99
C GLN A 351 -12.24 -3.94 17.94
N LYS A 352 -12.70 -2.68 17.98
CA LYS A 352 -13.60 -2.14 16.95
C LYS A 352 -13.00 -2.21 15.55
N VAL A 353 -11.70 -1.90 15.41
CA VAL A 353 -11.00 -2.03 14.12
C VAL A 353 -10.98 -3.49 13.68
N ILE A 354 -10.59 -4.41 14.57
CA ILE A 354 -10.51 -5.84 14.26
C ILE A 354 -11.89 -6.41 13.87
N ASP A 355 -12.97 -6.02 14.55
CA ASP A 355 -14.32 -6.51 14.23
C ASP A 355 -14.80 -6.07 12.82
N ILE A 356 -14.38 -4.89 12.37
CA ILE A 356 -14.61 -4.43 11.00
C ILE A 356 -13.77 -5.27 10.02
N GLN A 357 -12.48 -5.43 10.30
CA GLN A 357 -11.56 -6.16 9.44
C GLN A 357 -11.90 -7.66 9.33
N ASP A 358 -12.44 -8.26 10.39
CA ASP A 358 -12.88 -9.66 10.40
C ASP A 358 -14.08 -9.87 9.48
N ARG A 359 -15.09 -9.00 9.57
CA ARG A 359 -16.27 -9.04 8.68
C ARG A 359 -15.89 -8.83 7.22
N PHE A 360 -15.00 -7.87 6.96
CA PHE A 360 -14.45 -7.63 5.64
C PHE A 360 -13.69 -8.86 5.12
N THR A 361 -12.81 -9.43 5.93
CA THR A 361 -11.96 -10.57 5.54
C THR A 361 -12.79 -11.82 5.23
N ASP A 362 -13.82 -12.13 6.03
CA ASP A 362 -14.74 -13.24 5.73
C ASP A 362 -15.36 -13.12 4.33
N ARG A 363 -15.83 -11.92 3.96
CA ARG A 363 -16.39 -11.67 2.62
C ARG A 363 -15.33 -11.67 1.54
N TYR A 364 -14.15 -11.10 1.79
CA TYR A 364 -13.03 -11.08 0.86
C TYR A 364 -12.55 -12.49 0.50
N LEU A 365 -12.43 -13.39 1.49
CA LEU A 365 -12.06 -14.79 1.25
C LEU A 365 -13.09 -15.50 0.37
N LYS A 366 -14.40 -15.33 0.67
CA LYS A 366 -15.49 -15.94 -0.11
C LYS A 366 -15.51 -15.45 -1.55
N ALA A 367 -15.44 -14.14 -1.76
CA ALA A 367 -15.38 -13.54 -3.09
C ALA A 367 -14.11 -13.98 -3.85
N GLY A 368 -12.96 -14.02 -3.17
CA GLY A 368 -11.68 -14.43 -3.75
C GLY A 368 -11.71 -15.85 -4.32
N TYR A 369 -12.22 -16.81 -3.56
CA TYR A 369 -12.36 -18.19 -4.02
C TYR A 369 -13.42 -18.36 -5.13
N ALA A 370 -14.49 -17.56 -5.12
CA ALA A 370 -15.48 -17.55 -6.21
C ALA A 370 -14.87 -17.03 -7.52
N VAL A 371 -14.12 -15.92 -7.47
CA VAL A 371 -13.42 -15.37 -8.65
C VAL A 371 -12.34 -16.34 -9.16
N ALA A 372 -11.60 -17.02 -8.27
CA ALA A 372 -10.66 -18.07 -8.66
C ALA A 372 -11.33 -19.27 -9.34
N THR A 373 -12.54 -19.64 -8.88
CA THR A 373 -13.35 -20.68 -9.51
C THR A 373 -13.73 -20.30 -10.94
N ASN A 374 -14.16 -19.05 -11.16
CA ASN A 374 -14.46 -18.55 -12.50
C ASN A 374 -13.24 -18.59 -13.44
N ALA A 375 -12.05 -18.26 -12.93
CA ALA A 375 -10.82 -18.36 -13.72
C ALA A 375 -10.56 -19.81 -14.19
N LYS A 376 -10.80 -20.81 -13.33
CA LYS A 376 -10.67 -22.23 -13.69
C LYS A 376 -11.76 -22.72 -14.64
N LEU A 377 -12.98 -22.20 -14.52
CA LEU A 377 -14.04 -22.45 -15.50
C LEU A 377 -13.70 -21.87 -16.88
N PHE A 378 -13.09 -20.68 -16.93
CA PHE A 378 -12.53 -20.14 -18.18
C PHE A 378 -11.41 -21.01 -18.75
N GLU A 379 -10.51 -21.52 -17.90
CA GLU A 379 -9.48 -22.48 -18.33
C GLU A 379 -10.13 -23.72 -18.98
N MET A 380 -11.18 -24.28 -18.37
CA MET A 380 -11.94 -25.39 -18.93
C MET A 380 -12.58 -25.03 -20.28
N ALA A 381 -13.25 -23.87 -20.38
CA ALA A 381 -13.91 -23.42 -21.60
C ALA A 381 -12.89 -23.21 -22.73
N ASN A 382 -11.74 -22.64 -22.41
CA ASN A 382 -10.64 -22.45 -23.36
C ASN A 382 -10.05 -23.79 -23.82
N ARG A 383 -9.88 -24.77 -22.92
CA ARG A 383 -9.45 -26.14 -23.29
C ARG A 383 -10.46 -26.83 -24.20
N ALA A 384 -11.76 -26.75 -23.88
CA ALA A 384 -12.83 -27.31 -24.70
C ALA A 384 -12.81 -26.70 -26.13
N ARG A 385 -12.67 -25.36 -26.23
CA ARG A 385 -12.51 -24.66 -27.51
C ARG A 385 -11.32 -25.18 -28.30
N SER A 386 -10.15 -25.30 -27.67
CA SER A 386 -8.92 -25.80 -28.32
C SER A 386 -9.03 -27.26 -28.76
N ALA A 387 -9.89 -28.04 -28.11
CA ALA A 387 -10.23 -29.41 -28.50
C ALA A 387 -11.28 -29.48 -29.64
N GLY A 388 -11.65 -28.34 -30.23
CA GLY A 388 -12.58 -28.26 -31.36
C GLY A 388 -14.07 -28.23 -30.97
N LYS A 389 -14.39 -28.13 -29.68
CA LYS A 389 -15.78 -27.97 -29.25
C LYS A 389 -16.30 -26.58 -29.58
N GLN A 390 -17.56 -26.52 -30.02
CA GLN A 390 -18.23 -25.25 -30.23
C GLN A 390 -18.54 -24.59 -28.89
N ILE A 391 -18.16 -23.31 -28.76
CA ILE A 391 -18.34 -22.47 -27.58
C ILE A 391 -19.19 -21.29 -28.01
N ASP A 392 -20.35 -21.12 -27.38
CA ASP A 392 -21.20 -19.95 -27.54
C ASP A 392 -20.40 -18.68 -27.16
N GLN A 393 -20.17 -17.81 -28.15
CA GLN A 393 -19.35 -16.61 -27.97
C GLN A 393 -20.06 -15.51 -27.20
N GLU A 394 -21.40 -15.48 -27.22
CA GLU A 394 -22.18 -14.51 -26.47
C GLU A 394 -22.12 -14.82 -24.97
N LEU A 395 -22.38 -16.07 -24.59
CA LEU A 395 -22.23 -16.54 -23.21
C LEU A 395 -20.80 -16.37 -22.71
N TYR A 396 -19.79 -16.68 -23.52
CA TYR A 396 -18.39 -16.46 -23.17
C TYR A 396 -18.09 -14.97 -22.94
N GLY A 397 -18.61 -14.08 -23.80
CA GLY A 397 -18.46 -12.63 -23.68
C GLY A 397 -19.10 -12.07 -22.41
N MET A 398 -20.35 -12.46 -22.11
CA MET A 398 -21.05 -12.07 -20.88
C MET A 398 -20.32 -12.58 -19.63
N ALA A 399 -19.93 -13.86 -19.63
CA ALA A 399 -19.14 -14.43 -18.54
C ALA A 399 -17.84 -13.64 -18.32
N ARG A 400 -17.19 -13.21 -19.40
CA ARG A 400 -15.91 -12.49 -19.33
C ARG A 400 -16.11 -11.10 -18.75
N GLU A 401 -17.16 -10.38 -19.17
CA GLU A 401 -17.49 -9.08 -18.60
C GLU A 401 -17.71 -9.20 -17.08
N HIS A 402 -18.57 -10.13 -16.66
CA HIS A 402 -18.82 -10.37 -15.24
C HIS A 402 -17.55 -10.78 -14.49
N TYR A 403 -16.70 -11.62 -15.07
CA TYR A 403 -15.42 -11.99 -14.47
C TYR A 403 -14.49 -10.79 -14.28
N GLU A 404 -14.33 -9.95 -15.30
CA GLU A 404 -13.49 -8.74 -15.21
C GLU A 404 -14.02 -7.78 -14.13
N GLN A 405 -15.34 -7.57 -14.07
CA GLN A 405 -15.97 -6.75 -13.03
C GLN A 405 -15.73 -7.30 -11.62
N ALA A 406 -15.83 -8.62 -11.44
CA ALA A 406 -15.57 -9.27 -10.16
C ALA A 406 -14.08 -9.21 -9.78
N PHE A 407 -13.20 -9.48 -10.75
CA PHE A 407 -11.76 -9.45 -10.57
C PHE A 407 -11.28 -8.06 -10.17
N TYR A 408 -11.63 -7.00 -10.90
CA TYR A 408 -11.16 -5.65 -10.57
C TYR A 408 -11.63 -5.16 -9.20
N ARG A 409 -12.87 -5.48 -8.80
CA ARG A 409 -13.39 -5.16 -7.46
C ARG A 409 -12.68 -5.92 -6.36
N LEU A 410 -12.45 -7.22 -6.55
CA LEU A 410 -11.67 -8.04 -5.62
C LEU A 410 -10.24 -7.49 -5.46
N VAL A 411 -9.57 -7.17 -6.56
CA VAL A 411 -8.21 -6.62 -6.54
C VAL A 411 -8.19 -5.24 -5.90
N PHE A 412 -9.17 -4.38 -6.16
CA PHE A 412 -9.26 -3.05 -5.55
C PHE A 412 -9.27 -3.11 -4.03
N VAL A 413 -10.18 -3.88 -3.44
CA VAL A 413 -10.25 -3.99 -1.98
C VAL A 413 -9.14 -4.86 -1.38
N GLY A 414 -8.60 -5.82 -2.14
CA GLY A 414 -7.50 -6.67 -1.70
C GLY A 414 -6.11 -6.02 -1.76
N ALA A 415 -5.94 -5.01 -2.64
CA ALA A 415 -4.73 -4.22 -2.75
C ALA A 415 -4.66 -3.10 -1.69
N GLU A 416 -5.82 -2.67 -1.19
CA GLU A 416 -5.98 -1.67 -0.12
C GLU A 416 -5.46 -2.18 1.23
N ASN A 417 -4.85 -1.29 2.02
CA ASN A 417 -4.05 -1.68 3.19
C ASN A 417 -4.70 -1.48 4.56
N SER A 418 -5.97 -1.07 4.62
CA SER A 418 -6.72 -0.96 5.89
C SER A 418 -7.54 -2.21 6.24
N THR A 419 -7.66 -3.15 5.28
CA THR A 419 -8.54 -4.33 5.40
C THR A 419 -9.99 -3.87 5.66
N GLY A 420 -10.44 -2.87 4.89
CA GLY A 420 -11.79 -2.31 4.95
C GLY A 420 -11.99 -1.18 5.97
N PHE A 421 -11.07 -0.94 6.91
CA PHE A 421 -11.28 0.06 7.97
C PHE A 421 -11.36 1.50 7.45
N HIS A 422 -10.63 1.85 6.39
CA HIS A 422 -10.69 3.20 5.82
C HIS A 422 -12.09 3.56 5.32
N ASN A 423 -12.86 2.59 4.82
CA ASN A 423 -14.23 2.80 4.38
C ASN A 423 -15.06 1.50 4.49
N PRO A 424 -15.59 1.19 5.69
CA PRO A 424 -16.17 -0.13 5.94
C PRO A 424 -17.40 -0.44 5.08
N ALA A 425 -18.28 0.54 4.89
CA ALA A 425 -19.49 0.37 4.09
C ALA A 425 -19.16 0.16 2.61
N GLU A 426 -18.26 0.98 2.05
CA GLU A 426 -17.83 0.83 0.66
C GLU A 426 -17.09 -0.49 0.43
N GLY A 427 -16.23 -0.90 1.37
CA GLY A 427 -15.54 -2.19 1.30
C GLY A 427 -16.51 -3.37 1.20
N MET A 428 -17.59 -3.34 1.99
CA MET A 428 -18.63 -4.37 1.94
C MET A 428 -19.45 -4.31 0.66
N ARG A 429 -19.83 -3.12 0.18
CA ARG A 429 -20.53 -2.94 -1.10
C ARG A 429 -19.72 -3.51 -2.27
N VAL A 430 -18.45 -3.13 -2.37
CA VAL A 430 -17.57 -3.58 -3.45
C VAL A 430 -17.37 -5.10 -3.43
N LEU A 431 -17.29 -5.71 -2.24
CA LEU A 431 -17.21 -7.17 -2.09
C LEU A 431 -18.51 -7.88 -2.46
N GLU A 432 -19.65 -7.29 -2.13
CA GLU A 432 -20.96 -7.81 -2.53
C GLU A 432 -21.12 -7.77 -4.05
N ASP A 433 -20.79 -6.65 -4.68
CA ASP A 433 -20.80 -6.53 -6.15
C ASP A 433 -19.82 -7.51 -6.80
N ALA A 434 -18.62 -7.70 -6.23
CA ALA A 434 -17.67 -8.69 -6.71
C ALA A 434 -18.26 -10.12 -6.65
N ALA A 435 -18.95 -10.48 -5.56
CA ALA A 435 -19.61 -11.77 -5.41
C ALA A 435 -20.79 -11.95 -6.37
N ASN A 436 -21.59 -10.91 -6.60
CA ASN A 436 -22.70 -10.92 -7.54
C ASN A 436 -22.21 -11.12 -8.98
N HIS A 437 -21.19 -10.36 -9.39
CA HIS A 437 -20.54 -10.54 -10.70
C HIS A 437 -19.87 -11.91 -10.81
N ALA A 438 -19.22 -12.41 -9.76
CA ALA A 438 -18.64 -13.75 -9.78
C ALA A 438 -19.71 -14.84 -9.98
N SER A 439 -20.86 -14.70 -9.32
CA SER A 439 -21.97 -15.66 -9.43
C SER A 439 -22.59 -15.66 -10.84
N ALA A 440 -22.76 -14.49 -11.44
CA ALA A 440 -23.23 -14.36 -12.82
C ALA A 440 -22.25 -14.99 -13.84
N ALA A 441 -20.93 -14.76 -13.66
CA ALA A 441 -19.92 -15.40 -14.50
C ALA A 441 -19.91 -16.92 -14.36
N ASP A 442 -19.99 -17.46 -13.13
CA ASP A 442 -20.07 -18.91 -12.89
C ASP A 442 -21.28 -19.52 -13.61
N MET A 443 -22.47 -18.91 -13.47
CA MET A 443 -23.70 -19.35 -14.14
C MET A 443 -23.53 -19.42 -15.66
N HIS A 444 -23.06 -18.34 -16.29
CA HIS A 444 -22.83 -18.32 -17.74
C HIS A 444 -21.79 -19.34 -18.19
N LEU A 445 -20.70 -19.52 -17.44
CA LEU A 445 -19.66 -20.49 -17.75
C LEU A 445 -20.16 -21.93 -17.63
N ARG A 446 -20.93 -22.25 -16.58
CA ARG A 446 -21.52 -23.58 -16.41
C ARG A 446 -22.52 -23.90 -17.51
N GLN A 447 -23.37 -22.94 -17.88
CA GLN A 447 -24.28 -23.08 -19.02
C GLN A 447 -23.50 -23.33 -20.32
N LEU A 448 -22.49 -22.50 -20.59
CA LEU A 448 -21.64 -22.59 -21.76
C LEU A 448 -20.95 -23.96 -21.87
N LEU A 449 -20.33 -24.42 -20.78
CA LEU A 449 -19.64 -25.70 -20.72
C LEU A 449 -20.62 -26.87 -20.89
N ALA A 450 -21.80 -26.81 -20.28
CA ALA A 450 -22.83 -27.83 -20.46
C ALA A 450 -23.31 -27.93 -21.91
N GLN A 451 -23.53 -26.79 -22.59
CA GLN A 451 -23.87 -26.76 -24.02
C GLN A 451 -22.76 -27.34 -24.90
N ALA A 452 -21.49 -27.17 -24.51
CA ALA A 452 -20.34 -27.79 -25.16
C ALA A 452 -20.13 -29.28 -24.79
N GLY A 453 -21.06 -29.88 -24.03
CA GLY A 453 -20.97 -31.27 -23.58
C GLY A 453 -19.82 -31.53 -22.60
N GLU A 454 -19.33 -30.50 -21.91
CA GLU A 454 -18.38 -30.64 -20.80
C GLU A 454 -19.10 -31.00 -19.50
N LYS A 455 -18.53 -31.91 -18.72
CA LYS A 455 -19.02 -32.22 -17.37
C LYS A 455 -18.33 -31.29 -16.38
N VAL A 456 -19.05 -30.28 -15.89
CA VAL A 456 -18.54 -29.37 -14.86
C VAL A 456 -18.84 -29.95 -13.48
N PRO A 457 -17.84 -30.23 -12.63
CA PRO A 457 -18.10 -30.67 -11.27
C PRO A 457 -18.78 -29.56 -10.46
N GLU A 458 -19.55 -29.93 -9.45
CA GLU A 458 -20.16 -28.97 -8.52
C GLU A 458 -19.06 -28.13 -7.84
N LYS A 459 -18.06 -28.81 -7.27
CA LYS A 459 -16.84 -28.20 -6.73
C LYS A 459 -15.72 -28.29 -7.76
N VAL A 460 -15.30 -27.14 -8.27
CA VAL A 460 -14.13 -27.01 -9.17
C VAL A 460 -12.84 -27.10 -8.35
N ASP A 461 -11.93 -27.98 -8.76
CA ASP A 461 -10.59 -28.00 -8.17
C ASP A 461 -9.78 -26.79 -8.65
N LEU A 462 -9.27 -26.00 -7.70
CA LEU A 462 -8.46 -24.83 -8.00
C LEU A 462 -7.00 -25.19 -8.28
N GLU A 463 -6.55 -26.40 -7.93
CA GLU A 463 -5.16 -26.85 -8.11
C GLU A 463 -4.15 -25.87 -7.48
N LEU A 464 -4.50 -25.23 -6.35
CA LEU A 464 -3.71 -24.17 -5.71
C LEU A 464 -2.22 -24.54 -5.48
N PRO A 465 -1.85 -25.78 -5.12
CA PRO A 465 -0.44 -26.15 -4.99
C PRO A 465 0.41 -25.87 -6.24
N LYS A 466 -0.18 -25.88 -7.44
CA LYS A 466 0.47 -25.52 -8.72
C LYS A 466 0.92 -24.06 -8.76
N TYR A 467 0.16 -23.18 -8.10
CA TYR A 467 0.36 -21.74 -8.12
C TYR A 467 1.11 -21.22 -6.90
N LEU A 468 0.98 -21.89 -5.75
CA LEU A 468 1.58 -21.44 -4.48
C LEU A 468 3.05 -21.83 -4.31
N ASN A 469 3.53 -22.81 -5.08
CA ASN A 469 4.88 -23.35 -4.94
C ASN A 469 5.74 -23.08 -6.17
N ASN A 470 7.06 -23.10 -6.00
CA ASN A 470 8.04 -22.88 -7.06
C ASN A 470 7.85 -21.54 -7.80
N ARG A 471 7.40 -20.51 -7.08
CA ARG A 471 7.04 -19.20 -7.63
C ARG A 471 8.28 -18.35 -7.96
N GLY A 472 8.27 -17.74 -9.15
CA GLY A 472 9.29 -16.78 -9.56
C GLY A 472 10.71 -17.34 -9.73
N ALA A 473 11.67 -16.44 -9.87
CA ALA A 473 13.10 -16.75 -9.96
C ALA A 473 13.65 -17.30 -8.64
N LYS A 474 13.06 -16.88 -7.50
CA LYS A 474 13.46 -17.30 -6.15
C LYS A 474 12.90 -18.66 -5.74
N LYS A 475 12.01 -19.26 -6.53
CA LYS A 475 11.31 -20.52 -6.21
C LYS A 475 10.63 -20.47 -4.84
N LEU A 476 9.91 -19.37 -4.56
CA LEU A 476 9.18 -19.21 -3.29
C LEU A 476 8.16 -20.35 -3.13
N GLN A 477 8.06 -20.84 -1.89
CA GLN A 477 7.18 -21.96 -1.51
C GLN A 477 6.05 -21.44 -0.62
N PHE A 478 4.95 -22.17 -0.59
CA PHE A 478 3.82 -21.86 0.27
C PHE A 478 4.16 -22.03 1.74
N LYS A 479 3.77 -21.06 2.56
CA LYS A 479 3.86 -21.12 4.04
C LYS A 479 2.46 -21.22 4.65
N PRO A 480 1.93 -22.43 4.91
CA PRO A 480 0.56 -22.61 5.40
C PRO A 480 0.29 -21.91 6.74
N GLU A 481 1.31 -21.73 7.58
CA GLU A 481 1.24 -21.00 8.84
C GLU A 481 1.00 -19.49 8.67
N HIS A 482 1.15 -18.96 7.46
CA HIS A 482 0.82 -17.57 7.13
C HIS A 482 -0.61 -17.41 6.62
N GLU A 483 -1.31 -18.50 6.29
CA GLU A 483 -2.64 -18.42 5.68
C GLU A 483 -3.66 -17.76 6.60
N VAL A 484 -4.36 -16.75 6.08
CA VAL A 484 -5.45 -16.08 6.78
C VAL A 484 -6.71 -16.93 6.63
N LYS A 485 -7.08 -17.61 7.71
CA LYS A 485 -8.31 -18.41 7.78
C LYS A 485 -9.55 -17.53 7.96
N PRO A 486 -10.75 -18.00 7.55
CA PRO A 486 -12.01 -17.33 7.85
C PRO A 486 -12.11 -16.99 9.34
N PRO A 487 -12.32 -15.72 9.71
CA PRO A 487 -12.40 -15.33 11.11
C PRO A 487 -13.70 -15.82 11.75
N THR A 488 -13.65 -16.12 13.04
CA THR A 488 -14.85 -16.36 13.85
C THR A 488 -15.56 -15.03 14.08
N ILE A 489 -16.68 -14.80 13.41
CA ILE A 489 -17.50 -13.60 13.61
C ILE A 489 -18.40 -13.83 14.82
N VAL A 490 -18.12 -13.14 15.93
CA VAL A 490 -19.04 -13.07 17.07
C VAL A 490 -20.25 -12.25 16.61
N ARG A 491 -21.43 -12.88 16.63
CA ARG A 491 -22.69 -12.26 16.20
C ARG A 491 -23.27 -11.36 17.28
#